data_AF-A0A150N5Q6-F1
#
_entry.id   AF-A0A150N5Q6-F1
#
_cell.length_a   1.000
_cell.length_b   1.000
_cell.length_c   1.000
_cell.angle_alpha   90.00
_cell.angle_beta   90.00
_cell.angle_gamma   90.00
#
_symmetry.space_group_name_H-M   'P 1'
#
loop_
_entity.id
_entity.type
_entity.pdbx_description
1 polymer ?
#
loop_
_entity_poly.entity_id
_entity_poly.type
_entity_poly.pdbx_seq_one_letter_code
_entity_poly.pdbx_strand_id
1 'polypeptide(L)'
;MTVITSFAEKRQEKQLRYERKMLRELSLEKLRAKVLEHFAPFYQMYRIFPSTVEEGCIDLAIEAYLLGAHYSRFGYYGESVDSVRRRCAQEEKYLIDTLFDFLCFWGNIDDDLLGQSLYYACEQYIVDWWTEGFERGKKRRRLKLH
;
A
#
# COMPACT_ATOMS: atom_id res chain seq x y z
N MET A 1 -22.65 24.10 25.50
CA MET A 1 -21.34 23.42 25.68
C MET A 1 -20.57 23.52 24.39
N THR A 2 -19.54 24.35 24.35
CA THR A 2 -18.65 24.48 23.18
C THR A 2 -17.65 23.34 23.27
N VAL A 3 -17.81 22.30 22.44
CA VAL A 3 -16.84 21.20 22.38
C VAL A 3 -15.56 21.77 21.77
N ILE A 4 -14.57 22.04 22.63
CA ILE A 4 -13.23 22.46 22.21
C ILE A 4 -12.57 21.24 21.59
N THR A 5 -12.78 21.03 20.29
CA THR A 5 -12.05 20.02 19.53
C THR A 5 -10.65 20.55 19.25
N SER A 6 -9.63 19.77 19.57
CA SER A 6 -8.26 20.17 19.29
C SER A 6 -8.00 20.20 17.78
N PHE A 7 -7.04 21.03 17.33
CA PHE A 7 -6.64 21.05 15.92
C PHE A 7 -6.18 19.66 15.43
N ALA A 8 -5.60 18.86 16.33
CA ALA A 8 -5.16 17.49 16.07
C ALA A 8 -6.33 16.55 15.77
N GLU A 9 -7.39 16.56 16.59
CA GLU A 9 -8.60 15.75 16.37
C GLU A 9 -9.25 16.08 15.02
N LYS A 10 -9.38 17.37 14.70
CA LYS A 10 -9.97 17.81 13.43
C LYS A 10 -9.12 17.39 12.22
N ARG A 11 -7.80 17.35 12.37
CA ARG A 11 -6.87 16.86 11.33
C ARG A 11 -7.02 15.36 11.15
N GLN A 12 -7.05 14.59 12.23
CA GLN A 12 -7.23 13.13 12.19
C GLN A 12 -8.57 12.75 11.56
N GLU A 13 -9.66 13.43 11.94
CA GLU A 13 -10.97 13.18 11.37
C GLU A 13 -10.99 13.43 9.85
N LYS A 14 -10.36 14.52 9.39
CA LYS A 14 -10.22 14.80 7.95
C LYS A 14 -9.43 13.71 7.23
N GLN A 15 -8.37 13.20 7.85
CA GLN A 15 -7.55 12.13 7.30
C GLN A 15 -8.36 10.83 7.16
N LEU A 16 -9.01 10.38 8.23
CA LEU A 16 -9.87 9.19 8.23
C LEU A 16 -11.00 9.29 7.20
N ARG A 17 -11.64 10.46 7.09
CA ARG A 17 -12.67 10.71 6.08
C ARG A 17 -12.12 10.64 4.66
N TYR A 18 -10.87 11.03 4.44
CA TYR A 18 -10.21 10.94 3.14
C TYR A 18 -9.84 9.49 2.80
N GLU A 19 -9.20 8.77 3.72
CA GLU A 19 -8.83 7.36 3.56
C GLU A 19 -10.06 6.51 3.24
N ARG A 20 -11.15 6.63 4.02
CA ARG A 20 -12.42 5.95 3.74
C ARG A 20 -12.95 6.23 2.33
N LYS A 21 -12.76 7.45 1.81
CA LYS A 21 -13.17 7.81 0.44
C LYS A 21 -12.25 7.21 -0.63
N MET A 22 -10.97 7.02 -0.32
CA MET A 22 -10.01 6.39 -1.21
C MET A 22 -10.24 4.87 -1.30
N LEU A 23 -10.58 4.23 -0.18
CA LEU A 23 -10.83 2.78 -0.12
C LEU A 23 -12.12 2.35 -0.84
N ARG A 24 -13.14 3.21 -0.93
CA ARG A 24 -14.38 2.90 -1.66
C ARG A 24 -14.20 2.56 -3.13
N GLU A 25 -13.08 2.97 -3.72
CA GLU A 25 -12.76 2.70 -5.13
C GLU A 25 -11.84 1.49 -5.34
N LEU A 26 -11.37 0.88 -4.24
CA LEU A 26 -10.47 -0.25 -4.23
C LEU A 26 -11.28 -1.53 -4.12
N SER A 27 -11.17 -2.41 -5.12
CA SER A 27 -11.91 -3.68 -5.12
C SER A 27 -11.12 -4.77 -4.40
N LEU A 28 -11.80 -5.52 -3.54
CA LEU A 28 -11.22 -6.67 -2.85
C LEU A 28 -10.77 -7.76 -3.85
N GLU A 29 -11.51 -7.97 -4.93
CA GLU A 29 -11.14 -8.91 -5.99
C GLU A 29 -9.80 -8.56 -6.63
N LYS A 30 -9.53 -7.27 -6.87
CA LYS A 30 -8.26 -6.82 -7.44
C LYS A 30 -7.11 -7.01 -6.45
N LEU A 31 -7.36 -6.73 -5.17
CA LEU A 31 -6.38 -6.97 -4.10
C LEU A 31 -5.97 -8.45 -4.10
N ARG A 32 -6.94 -9.36 -4.01
CA ARG A 32 -6.69 -10.82 -4.05
C ARG A 32 -5.94 -11.26 -5.31
N ALA A 33 -6.37 -10.80 -6.48
CA ALA A 33 -5.74 -11.15 -7.74
C ALA A 33 -4.26 -10.77 -7.77
N LYS A 34 -3.91 -9.55 -7.34
CA LYS A 34 -2.51 -9.10 -7.30
C LYS A 34 -1.66 -9.85 -6.28
N VAL A 35 -2.22 -10.24 -5.14
CA VAL A 35 -1.51 -11.09 -4.16
C VAL A 35 -1.09 -12.40 -4.82
N LEU A 36 -2.04 -13.07 -5.47
CA LEU A 36 -1.77 -14.36 -6.13
C LEU A 36 -0.76 -14.21 -7.26
N GLU A 37 -0.86 -13.14 -8.06
CA GLU A 37 0.08 -12.83 -9.15
C GLU A 37 1.52 -12.68 -8.65
N HIS A 38 1.71 -11.99 -7.51
CA HIS A 38 3.06 -11.73 -6.99
C HIS A 38 3.61 -12.90 -6.17
N PHE A 39 2.77 -13.52 -5.33
CA PHE A 39 3.29 -14.37 -4.25
C PHE A 39 2.98 -15.85 -4.40
N ALA A 40 1.99 -16.27 -5.22
CA ALA A 40 1.73 -17.69 -5.43
C ALA A 40 2.96 -18.49 -5.91
N PRO A 41 3.86 -17.94 -6.77
CA PRO A 41 5.07 -18.65 -7.19
C PRO A 41 6.03 -19.04 -6.05
N PHE A 42 5.97 -18.35 -4.90
CA PHE A 42 6.84 -18.61 -3.75
C PHE A 42 6.24 -19.63 -2.77
N TYR A 43 4.96 -19.97 -2.92
CA TYR A 43 4.21 -20.86 -2.03
C TYR A 43 3.80 -22.17 -2.70
N GLN A 44 4.57 -22.64 -3.69
CA GLN A 44 4.25 -23.84 -4.48
C GLN A 44 4.12 -25.12 -3.65
N MET A 45 4.74 -25.18 -2.46
CA MET A 45 4.58 -26.31 -1.54
C MET A 45 3.15 -26.43 -0.98
N TYR A 46 2.38 -25.35 -1.00
CA TYR A 46 0.98 -25.34 -0.62
C TYR A 46 0.10 -25.59 -1.84
N ARG A 47 -0.85 -26.53 -1.72
CA ARG A 47 -1.84 -26.78 -2.78
C ARG A 47 -2.76 -25.58 -3.04
N ILE A 48 -2.96 -24.75 -2.01
CA ILE A 48 -3.79 -23.56 -2.02
C ILE A 48 -3.01 -22.47 -1.29
N PHE A 49 -2.98 -21.26 -1.85
CA PHE A 49 -2.32 -20.14 -1.22
C PHE A 49 -2.92 -19.87 0.17
N PRO A 50 -2.13 -19.78 1.24
CA PRO A 50 -2.67 -19.65 2.59
C PRO A 50 -3.49 -18.36 2.77
N SER A 51 -4.72 -18.46 3.26
CA SER A 51 -5.60 -17.29 3.43
C SER A 51 -5.04 -16.26 4.42
N THR A 52 -4.34 -16.70 5.47
CA THR A 52 -3.66 -15.80 6.41
C THR A 52 -2.55 -14.99 5.72
N VAL A 53 -1.84 -15.60 4.78
CA VAL A 53 -0.83 -14.90 3.99
C VAL A 53 -1.51 -13.91 3.04
N GLU A 54 -2.61 -14.32 2.41
CA GLU A 54 -3.40 -13.45 1.54
C GLU A 54 -3.90 -12.19 2.28
N GLU A 55 -4.53 -12.38 3.45
CA GLU A 55 -5.04 -11.28 4.27
C GLU A 55 -3.91 -10.30 4.68
N GLY A 56 -2.76 -10.80 5.13
CA GLY A 56 -1.62 -9.94 5.47
C GLY A 56 -1.06 -9.16 4.28
N CYS A 57 -1.03 -9.77 3.09
CA CYS A 57 -0.62 -9.05 1.88
C CYS A 57 -1.62 -7.97 1.46
N ILE A 58 -2.92 -8.21 1.71
CA ILE A 58 -3.98 -7.23 1.44
C ILE A 58 -3.86 -6.04 2.39
N ASP A 59 -3.59 -6.27 3.68
CA ASP A 59 -3.41 -5.20 4.66
C ASP A 59 -2.26 -4.27 4.26
N LEU A 60 -1.09 -4.82 3.90
CA LEU A 60 0.04 -4.00 3.45
C LEU A 60 -0.18 -3.31 2.10
N ALA A 61 -0.97 -3.92 1.20
CA ALA A 61 -1.39 -3.24 -0.02
C ALA A 61 -2.28 -2.03 0.25
N ILE A 62 -3.20 -2.14 1.21
CA ILE A 62 -4.05 -1.03 1.63
C ILE A 62 -3.21 0.10 2.21
N GLU A 63 -2.23 -0.21 3.06
CA GLU A 63 -1.31 0.78 3.63
C GLU A 63 -0.49 1.48 2.54
N ALA A 64 0.10 0.73 1.61
CA ALA A 64 0.85 1.29 0.48
C ALA A 64 -0.03 2.20 -0.40
N TYR A 65 -1.25 1.75 -0.72
CA TYR A 65 -2.22 2.52 -1.49
C TYR A 65 -2.61 3.83 -0.78
N LEU A 66 -2.87 3.79 0.52
CA LEU A 66 -3.22 4.98 1.31
C LEU A 66 -2.02 5.93 1.44
N LEU A 67 -0.80 5.41 1.56
CA LEU A 67 0.44 6.19 1.56
C LEU A 67 0.57 6.99 0.26
N GLY A 68 0.46 6.32 -0.89
CA GLY A 68 0.47 6.98 -2.20
C GLY A 68 -0.63 8.04 -2.33
N ALA A 69 -1.85 7.71 -1.91
CA ALA A 69 -2.98 8.64 -1.93
C ALA A 69 -2.73 9.88 -1.06
N HIS A 70 -2.15 9.73 0.13
CA HIS A 70 -1.81 10.83 1.02
C HIS A 70 -0.79 11.79 0.37
N TYR A 71 0.24 11.23 -0.27
CA TYR A 71 1.29 11.99 -0.93
C TYR A 71 0.89 12.54 -2.31
N SER A 72 -0.23 12.10 -2.90
CA SER A 72 -0.78 12.61 -4.17
C SER A 72 -0.96 14.13 -4.27
N ARG A 73 -1.04 14.83 -3.12
CA ARG A 73 -1.13 16.31 -3.09
C ARG A 73 0.08 16.96 -3.77
N PHE A 74 1.26 16.40 -3.60
CA PHE A 74 2.50 16.98 -4.12
C PHE A 74 2.54 16.83 -5.64
N GLY A 75 2.13 15.67 -6.15
CA GLY A 75 1.95 15.44 -7.59
C GLY A 75 0.85 16.29 -8.21
N TYR A 76 -0.20 16.60 -7.44
CA TYR A 76 -1.22 17.54 -7.85
C TYR A 76 -0.66 18.97 -8.01
N TYR A 77 0.25 19.39 -7.13
CA TYR A 77 0.92 20.70 -7.20
C TYR A 77 2.16 20.74 -8.14
N GLY A 78 2.43 19.66 -8.88
CA GLY A 78 3.41 19.66 -9.97
C GLY A 78 4.71 18.90 -9.71
N GLU A 79 4.91 18.30 -8.53
CA GLU A 79 6.08 17.45 -8.30
C GLU A 79 6.00 16.15 -9.14
N SER A 80 7.14 15.66 -9.62
CA SER A 80 7.21 14.37 -10.32
C SER A 80 6.94 13.20 -9.37
N VAL A 81 6.46 12.09 -9.90
CA VAL A 81 6.16 10.87 -9.12
C VAL A 81 7.38 10.43 -8.31
N ASP A 82 8.57 10.41 -8.93
CA ASP A 82 9.82 10.02 -8.27
C ASP A 82 10.25 10.99 -7.17
N SER A 83 10.01 12.29 -7.36
CA SER A 83 10.25 13.29 -6.31
C SER A 83 9.33 13.05 -5.12
N VAL A 84 8.06 12.78 -5.37
CA VAL A 84 7.09 12.53 -4.31
C VAL A 84 7.37 11.22 -3.58
N ARG A 85 7.71 10.15 -4.30
CA ARG A 85 8.05 8.85 -3.72
C ARG A 85 9.26 8.95 -2.79
N ARG A 86 10.28 9.73 -3.18
CA ARG A 86 11.43 10.03 -2.30
C ARG A 86 11.05 10.71 -0.98
N ARG A 87 9.91 11.41 -0.91
CA ARG A 87 9.43 12.02 0.36
C ARG A 87 8.92 11.00 1.37
N CYS A 88 8.51 9.81 0.91
CA CYS A 88 7.99 8.73 1.73
C CYS A 88 8.84 7.45 1.61
N ALA A 89 10.11 7.58 1.22
CA ALA A 89 10.98 6.43 0.99
C ALA A 89 11.20 5.60 2.26
N GLN A 90 11.18 6.23 3.43
CA GLN A 90 11.33 5.51 4.71
C GLN A 90 10.09 4.67 5.03
N GLU A 91 8.90 5.23 4.82
CA GLU A 91 7.63 4.54 5.01
C GLU A 91 7.45 3.41 3.98
N GLU A 92 7.81 3.66 2.72
CA GLU A 92 7.80 2.65 1.67
C GLU A 92 8.75 1.49 1.99
N LYS A 93 9.99 1.80 2.38
CA LYS A 93 10.95 0.78 2.82
C LYS A 93 10.44 -0.03 4.01
N TYR A 94 9.82 0.64 4.98
CA TYR A 94 9.21 -0.05 6.12
C TYR A 94 8.12 -1.04 5.69
N LEU A 95 7.27 -0.67 4.73
CA LEU A 95 6.23 -1.58 4.21
C LEU A 95 6.83 -2.77 3.45
N ILE A 96 7.88 -2.53 2.64
CA ILE A 96 8.57 -3.60 1.91
C ILE A 96 9.22 -4.58 2.87
N ASP A 97 10.00 -4.07 3.84
CA ASP A 97 10.71 -4.89 4.83
C ASP A 97 9.69 -5.68 5.69
N THR A 98 8.59 -5.04 6.12
CA THR A 98 7.51 -5.72 6.87
C THR A 98 6.83 -6.83 6.05
N LEU A 99 6.56 -6.59 4.77
CA LEU A 99 5.96 -7.60 3.89
C LEU A 99 6.91 -8.78 3.69
N PHE A 100 8.19 -8.49 3.47
CA PHE A 100 9.22 -9.51 3.31
C PHE A 100 9.35 -10.40 4.55
N ASP A 101 9.51 -9.80 5.73
CA ASP A 101 9.62 -10.54 6.99
C ASP A 101 8.38 -11.41 7.25
N PHE A 102 7.19 -10.86 6.98
CA PHE A 102 5.93 -11.59 7.08
C PHE A 102 5.89 -12.81 6.14
N LEU A 103 6.25 -12.63 4.87
CA LEU A 103 6.23 -13.71 3.89
C LEU A 103 7.29 -14.77 4.17
N CYS A 104 8.51 -14.39 4.57
CA CYS A 104 9.53 -15.34 4.97
C CYS A 104 9.06 -16.20 6.15
N PHE A 105 8.48 -15.57 7.18
CA PHE A 105 7.96 -16.28 8.35
C PHE A 105 6.89 -17.32 7.99
N TRP A 106 5.91 -16.96 7.16
CA TRP A 106 4.84 -17.88 6.77
C TRP A 106 5.24 -18.89 5.69
N GLY A 107 6.25 -18.55 4.88
CA GLY A 107 6.74 -19.37 3.78
C GLY A 107 7.84 -20.35 4.16
N ASN A 108 8.43 -20.26 5.35
CA ASN A 108 9.65 -20.98 5.75
C ASN A 108 10.76 -20.85 4.70
N ILE A 109 10.96 -19.64 4.19
CA ILE A 109 11.90 -19.35 3.10
C ILE A 109 13.26 -19.05 3.73
N ASP A 110 14.15 -20.05 3.74
CA ASP A 110 15.51 -19.96 4.28
C ASP A 110 16.61 -19.98 3.17
N ASP A 111 16.21 -20.03 1.90
CA ASP A 111 17.13 -20.02 0.75
C ASP A 111 17.45 -18.59 0.30
N ASP A 112 18.74 -18.23 0.23
CA ASP A 112 19.20 -16.88 -0.10
C ASP A 112 18.76 -16.37 -1.48
N LEU A 113 18.72 -17.24 -2.50
CA LEU A 113 18.33 -16.86 -3.87
C LEU A 113 16.82 -16.65 -3.98
N LEU A 114 16.04 -17.52 -3.34
CA LEU A 114 14.60 -17.36 -3.21
C LEU A 114 14.24 -16.12 -2.38
N GLY A 115 14.99 -15.85 -1.31
CA GLY A 115 14.84 -14.66 -0.48
C GLY A 115 15.03 -13.36 -1.27
N GLN A 116 16.09 -13.26 -2.07
CA GLN A 116 16.31 -12.08 -2.93
C GLN A 116 15.17 -11.90 -3.95
N SER A 117 14.73 -12.99 -4.59
CA SER A 117 13.64 -12.96 -5.56
C SER A 117 12.32 -12.52 -4.91
N LEU A 118 12.05 -12.99 -3.68
CA LEU A 118 10.88 -12.59 -2.90
C LEU A 118 10.95 -11.11 -2.52
N TYR A 119 12.11 -10.61 -2.10
CA TYR A 119 12.28 -9.20 -1.75
C TYR A 119 11.96 -8.28 -2.93
N TYR A 120 12.42 -8.61 -4.13
CA TYR A 120 12.05 -7.85 -5.34
C TYR A 120 10.55 -7.92 -5.65
N ALA A 121 9.90 -9.07 -5.41
CA ALA A 121 8.45 -9.19 -5.54
C ALA A 121 7.71 -8.30 -4.52
N CYS A 122 8.20 -8.22 -3.29
CA CYS A 122 7.68 -7.31 -2.26
C CYS A 122 7.83 -5.83 -2.67
N GLU A 123 9.01 -5.44 -3.16
CA GLU A 123 9.26 -4.07 -3.64
C GLU A 123 8.28 -3.70 -4.76
N GLN A 124 8.17 -4.54 -5.79
CA GLN A 124 7.26 -4.29 -6.90
C GLN A 124 5.80 -4.20 -6.44
N TYR A 125 5.37 -5.11 -5.56
CA TYR A 125 4.01 -5.14 -5.04
C TYR A 125 3.65 -3.85 -4.28
N ILE A 126 4.53 -3.37 -3.39
CA ILE A 126 4.32 -2.14 -2.63
C ILE A 126 4.34 -0.92 -3.55
N VAL A 127 5.31 -0.83 -4.47
CA VAL A 127 5.43 0.27 -5.42
C VAL A 127 4.19 0.38 -6.30
N ASP A 128 3.67 -0.75 -6.77
CA ASP A 128 2.46 -0.83 -7.58
C ASP A 128 1.24 -0.23 -6.85
N TRP A 129 1.02 -0.65 -5.60
CA TRP A 129 -0.11 -0.16 -4.81
C TRP A 129 0.04 1.31 -4.44
N TRP A 130 1.26 1.72 -4.07
CA TRP A 130 1.58 3.12 -3.84
C TRP A 130 1.28 3.98 -5.07
N THR A 131 1.73 3.54 -6.24
CA THR A 131 1.55 4.28 -7.50
C THR A 131 0.06 4.40 -7.86
N GLU A 132 -0.71 3.32 -7.70
CA GLU A 132 -2.15 3.37 -7.92
C GLU A 132 -2.85 4.35 -6.96
N GLY A 133 -2.52 4.29 -5.67
CA GLY A 133 -3.03 5.20 -4.66
C GLY A 133 -2.72 6.67 -4.98
N PHE A 134 -1.48 6.93 -5.40
CA PHE A 134 -1.01 8.25 -5.80
C PHE A 134 -1.82 8.80 -6.98
N GLU A 135 -1.95 8.04 -8.07
CA GLU A 135 -2.67 8.49 -9.27
C GLU A 135 -4.17 8.68 -9.01
N ARG A 136 -4.79 7.76 -8.25
CA ARG A 136 -6.19 7.89 -7.81
C ARG A 136 -6.38 9.16 -6.97
N GLY A 137 -5.49 9.38 -6.00
CA GLY A 137 -5.51 10.56 -5.14
C GLY A 137 -5.38 11.86 -5.92
N LYS A 138 -4.47 11.88 -6.91
CA LYS A 138 -4.22 13.03 -7.79
C LYS A 138 -5.41 13.32 -8.69
N LYS A 139 -6.00 12.29 -9.32
CA LYS A 139 -7.23 12.40 -10.12
C LYS A 139 -8.39 12.96 -9.30
N ARG A 140 -8.60 12.45 -8.08
CA ARG A 140 -9.66 12.92 -7.17
C ARG A 140 -9.46 14.37 -6.74
N ARG A 141 -8.23 14.85 -6.60
CA ARG A 141 -7.94 16.27 -6.33
C ARG A 141 -8.31 17.16 -7.51
N ARG A 142 -7.98 16.74 -8.74
CA ARG A 142 -8.37 17.46 -9.97
C ARG A 142 -9.88 17.57 -10.13
N LEU A 143 -10.63 16.49 -9.87
CA LEU A 143 -12.10 16.47 -10.00
C LEU A 143 -12.85 17.32 -8.96
N LYS A 144 -12.20 17.76 -7.87
CA LYS A 144 -12.83 18.65 -6.87
C LYS A 144 -12.78 20.13 -7.24
N LEU A 145 -12.09 20.48 -8.32
CA LEU A 145 -11.88 21.86 -8.77
C LEU A 145 -12.71 22.22 -10.01
N HIS A 146 -13.55 21.29 -10.46
CA HIS A 146 -14.58 21.47 -11.47
C HIS A 146 -15.95 21.23 -10.82
#